data_AF-A0A819T369-F1
#
_entry.id   AF-A0A819T369-F1
#
_cell.length_a   1.000
_cell.length_b   1.000
_cell.length_c   1.000
_cell.angle_alpha   90.00
_cell.angle_beta   90.00
_cell.angle_gamma   90.00
#
_symmetry.space_group_name_H-M   'P 1'
#
loop_
_entity.id
_entity.type
_entity.pdbx_description
1 polymer ?
#
loop_
_entity_poly.entity_id
_entity_poly.type
_entity_poly.pdbx_seq_one_letter_code
_entity_poly.pdbx_strand_id
1 'polypeptide(L)'
;MEIDPTKIITVPFADITKLSNSPHEGEILFSIGSIWYIKTVEENNDYWVIKLNLCNDSNPQLAQLDDQLTKLDECLTNGSTYLSLGNILRALGDKPNAENFYQRMLDDTTLSYKTRGHIYYNIGTLAAEQGRYGDALKNIQKAEELIPSAAELSDRQEIDYELVYSYNRLPSRLRIFNTLGLLYRKKGVYEDAYSSFTQALQEEGHALEKAIVNNNLESDRIVSRLSMADGAMAKSDQSRETY
;
A
#
# COMPACT_ATOMS: atom_id res chain seq x y z
N MET A 1 3.44 -1.53 33.38
CA MET A 1 2.17 -0.89 32.96
C MET A 1 1.04 -1.54 33.76
N GLU A 2 0.18 -0.77 34.43
CA GLU A 2 -1.02 -1.34 35.09
C GLU A 2 -2.22 -1.15 34.19
N ILE A 3 -2.79 -2.25 33.70
CA ILE A 3 -4.00 -2.25 32.88
C ILE A 3 -5.12 -2.85 33.72
N ASP A 4 -6.21 -2.11 33.90
CA ASP A 4 -7.42 -2.58 34.57
C ASP A 4 -8.34 -3.25 33.52
N PRO A 5 -8.41 -4.59 33.46
CA PRO A 5 -9.16 -5.31 32.43
C PRO A 5 -10.66 -5.05 32.50
N THR A 6 -11.16 -4.53 33.62
CA THR A 6 -12.59 -4.30 33.85
C THR A 6 -13.09 -2.99 33.24
N LYS A 7 -12.17 -2.12 32.77
CA LYS A 7 -12.48 -0.78 32.22
C LYS A 7 -12.20 -0.64 30.73
N ILE A 8 -11.61 -1.65 30.10
CA ILE A 8 -11.23 -1.65 28.68
C ILE A 8 -12.10 -2.66 27.96
N ILE A 9 -13.22 -2.20 27.42
CA ILE A 9 -14.19 -3.07 26.73
C ILE A 9 -13.98 -3.03 25.21
N THR A 10 -13.34 -1.98 24.68
CA THR A 10 -13.34 -1.67 23.23
C THR A 10 -12.03 -1.95 22.50
N VAL A 11 -10.89 -2.03 23.18
CA VAL A 11 -9.59 -2.27 22.54
C VAL A 11 -9.02 -3.62 22.98
N PRO A 12 -8.84 -4.58 22.05
CA PRO A 12 -8.19 -5.84 22.36
C PRO A 12 -6.76 -5.61 22.86
N PHE A 13 -6.39 -6.31 23.93
CA PHE A 13 -5.03 -6.38 24.41
C PHE A 13 -4.71 -7.82 24.85
N ALA A 14 -3.43 -8.15 24.90
CA ALA A 14 -2.94 -9.45 25.34
C ALA A 14 -1.70 -9.27 26.23
N ASP A 15 -1.71 -9.92 27.38
CA ASP A 15 -0.50 -10.08 28.18
C ASP A 15 0.42 -11.08 27.47
N ILE A 16 1.56 -10.59 26.99
CA ILE A 16 2.58 -11.37 26.28
C ILE A 16 3.83 -11.56 27.13
N THR A 17 3.78 -11.29 28.43
CA THR A 17 4.93 -11.42 29.35
C THR A 17 5.58 -12.80 29.27
N LYS A 18 4.77 -13.87 29.07
CA LYS A 18 5.25 -15.25 28.92
C LYS A 18 5.91 -15.56 27.57
N LEU A 19 5.69 -14.71 26.57
CA LEU A 19 6.24 -14.82 25.22
C LEU A 19 7.42 -13.86 25.00
N SER A 20 7.60 -12.87 25.90
CA SER A 20 8.70 -11.92 25.86
C SER A 20 10.05 -12.61 26.05
N ASN A 21 11.07 -12.07 25.38
CA ASN A 21 12.47 -12.41 25.63
C ASN A 21 12.95 -11.95 27.01
N SER A 22 12.22 -11.03 27.65
CA SER A 22 12.45 -10.47 28.99
C SER A 22 11.24 -10.70 29.90
N PRO A 23 11.11 -11.90 30.54
CA PRO A 23 9.92 -12.29 31.30
C PRO A 23 9.60 -11.44 32.54
N HIS A 24 10.50 -10.53 32.91
CA HIS A 24 10.36 -9.66 34.09
C HIS A 24 9.73 -8.29 33.77
N GLU A 25 9.57 -7.94 32.49
CA GLU A 25 9.19 -6.58 32.08
C GLU A 25 7.67 -6.35 31.99
N GLY A 26 6.85 -7.39 32.12
CA GLY A 26 5.38 -7.25 32.12
C GLY A 26 4.85 -6.66 30.81
N GLU A 27 5.17 -7.31 29.68
CA GLU A 27 4.84 -6.81 28.35
C GLU A 27 3.37 -7.05 27.97
N ILE A 28 2.73 -5.99 27.47
CA ILE A 28 1.37 -6.03 26.96
C ILE A 28 1.36 -5.66 25.48
N LEU A 29 0.75 -6.52 24.66
CA LEU A 29 0.39 -6.24 23.28
C LEU A 29 -0.98 -5.57 23.25
N PHE A 30 -1.13 -4.49 22.50
CA PHE A 30 -2.41 -3.82 22.25
C PHE A 30 -2.65 -3.69 20.75
N SER A 31 -3.92 -3.59 20.36
CA SER A 31 -4.29 -3.42 18.95
C SER A 31 -3.63 -2.20 18.32
N ILE A 32 -3.18 -2.37 17.08
CA ILE A 32 -2.69 -1.25 16.27
C ILE A 32 -3.84 -0.24 16.09
N GLY A 33 -3.53 1.07 16.17
CA GLY A 33 -4.55 2.12 16.18
C GLY A 33 -5.10 2.50 17.56
N SER A 34 -4.61 1.86 18.64
CA SER A 34 -4.96 2.29 20.00
C SER A 34 -4.48 3.71 20.27
N ILE A 35 -5.41 4.59 20.69
CA ILE A 35 -5.11 5.97 21.05
C ILE A 35 -4.95 6.08 22.57
N TRP A 36 -3.84 6.69 23.00
CA TRP A 36 -3.51 6.89 24.40
C TRP A 36 -3.21 8.36 24.65
N TYR A 37 -3.60 8.88 25.81
CA TYR A 37 -3.06 10.15 26.29
C TYR A 37 -2.04 9.90 27.38
N ILE A 38 -1.02 10.74 27.39
CA ILE A 38 0.00 10.75 28.44
C ILE A 38 -0.63 11.33 29.70
N LYS A 39 -0.75 10.50 30.73
CA LYS A 39 -1.26 10.90 32.04
C LYS A 39 -0.17 11.60 32.84
N THR A 40 1.00 10.96 32.95
CA THR A 40 2.18 11.54 33.61
C THR A 40 3.46 11.08 32.92
N VAL A 41 4.48 11.91 33.04
CA VAL A 41 5.86 11.60 32.69
C VAL A 41 6.67 11.84 33.95
N GLU A 42 7.23 10.77 34.50
CA GLU A 42 7.96 10.77 35.77
C GLU A 42 9.40 10.37 35.51
N GLU A 43 10.34 11.22 35.90
CA GLU A 43 11.77 10.91 35.83
C GLU A 43 12.20 10.16 37.10
N ASN A 44 12.81 9.00 36.92
CA ASN A 44 13.62 8.34 37.95
C ASN A 44 15.09 8.42 37.53
N ASN A 45 16.00 8.33 38.50
CA ASN A 45 17.44 8.57 38.34
C ASN A 45 18.09 7.90 37.11
N ASP A 46 17.55 6.77 36.61
CA ASP A 46 18.08 6.02 35.47
C ASP A 46 17.09 5.85 34.30
N TYR A 47 15.81 6.22 34.46
CA TYR A 47 14.79 5.97 33.44
C TYR A 47 13.54 6.86 33.58
N TRP A 48 12.83 7.04 32.47
CA TRP A 48 11.56 7.76 32.41
C TRP A 48 10.40 6.78 32.49
N VAL A 49 9.44 7.06 33.37
CA VAL A 49 8.17 6.33 33.46
C VAL A 49 7.08 7.17 32.84
N ILE A 50 6.53 6.69 31.73
CA ILE A 50 5.38 7.32 31.08
C ILE A 50 4.14 6.51 31.45
N LYS A 51 3.22 7.13 32.19
CA LYS A 51 1.91 6.52 32.48
C LYS A 51 0.92 6.95 31.41
N LEU A 52 0.38 5.97 30.71
CA LEU A 52 -0.58 6.17 29.63
C LEU A 52 -1.98 5.76 30.09
N ASN A 53 -2.99 6.49 29.63
CA ASN A 53 -4.39 6.08 29.77
C ASN A 53 -4.97 5.85 28.38
N LEU A 54 -5.63 4.71 28.20
CA LEU A 54 -6.32 4.38 26.96
C LEU A 54 -7.55 5.27 26.78
N CYS A 55 -7.73 5.82 25.59
CA CYS A 55 -8.95 6.53 25.22
C CYS A 55 -10.09 5.52 25.03
N ASN A 56 -11.21 5.69 25.75
CA ASN A 56 -12.43 4.88 25.62
C ASN A 56 -13.69 5.76 25.63
N ASP A 57 -14.82 5.25 25.14
CA ASP A 57 -16.10 5.97 24.97
C ASP A 57 -16.66 6.62 26.26
N SER A 58 -16.09 6.29 27.41
CA SER A 58 -16.50 6.82 28.72
C SER A 58 -15.79 8.12 29.12
N ASN A 59 -14.80 8.59 28.35
CA ASN A 59 -14.03 9.78 28.72
C ASN A 59 -14.66 11.07 28.14
N PRO A 60 -15.25 11.96 28.96
CA PRO A 60 -15.95 13.16 28.49
C PRO A 60 -15.06 14.18 27.77
N GLN A 61 -13.73 14.08 27.92
CA GLN A 61 -12.78 14.89 27.15
C GLN A 61 -12.66 14.43 25.68
N LEU A 62 -12.93 13.16 25.38
CA LEU A 62 -12.90 12.65 23.99
C LEU A 62 -14.00 13.25 23.13
N ALA A 63 -15.18 13.52 23.71
CA ALA A 63 -16.28 14.19 23.01
C ALA A 63 -15.89 15.60 22.49
N GLN A 64 -14.91 16.25 23.13
CA GLN A 64 -14.39 17.55 22.68
C GLN A 64 -13.27 17.41 21.64
N LEU A 65 -12.64 16.23 21.56
CA LEU A 65 -11.59 15.89 20.60
C LEU A 65 -12.14 15.04 19.45
N ASP A 66 -13.45 14.78 19.38
CA ASP A 66 -14.07 13.83 18.46
C ASP A 66 -13.75 14.16 17.00
N ASP A 67 -13.76 15.45 16.63
CA ASP A 67 -13.35 15.92 15.30
C ASP A 67 -11.85 15.69 15.02
N GLN A 68 -10.99 15.87 16.03
CA GLN A 68 -9.54 15.64 15.90
C GLN A 68 -9.19 14.14 15.86
N LEU A 69 -9.92 13.33 16.63
CA LEU A 69 -9.79 11.88 16.66
C LEU A 69 -10.37 11.27 15.39
N THR A 70 -11.45 11.82 14.85
CA THR A 70 -11.99 11.45 13.54
C THR A 70 -10.99 11.79 12.44
N LYS A 71 -10.40 12.99 12.45
CA LYS A 71 -9.33 13.35 11.49
C LYS A 71 -8.09 12.49 11.64
N LEU A 72 -7.67 12.20 12.88
CA LEU A 72 -6.52 11.33 13.14
C LEU A 72 -6.83 9.88 12.70
N ASP A 73 -8.02 9.38 12.99
CA ASP A 73 -8.49 8.09 12.53
C ASP A 73 -8.56 8.07 11.01
N GLU A 74 -9.09 9.09 10.34
CA GLU A 74 -9.04 9.27 8.88
C GLU A 74 -7.58 9.25 8.37
N CYS A 75 -6.64 9.98 8.97
CA CYS A 75 -5.23 9.96 8.60
C CYS A 75 -4.58 8.57 8.81
N LEU A 76 -4.97 7.85 9.86
CA LEU A 76 -4.46 6.51 10.21
C LEU A 76 -5.13 5.39 9.39
N THR A 77 -6.41 5.55 9.04
CA THR A 77 -7.29 4.65 8.25
C THR A 77 -7.21 4.92 6.75
N ASN A 78 -6.66 6.06 6.32
CA ASN A 78 -6.27 6.39 4.93
C ASN A 78 -5.12 5.50 4.39
N GLY A 79 -4.91 4.34 5.03
CA GLY A 79 -4.22 3.19 4.47
C GLY A 79 -2.84 2.96 5.07
N SER A 80 -2.21 3.96 5.69
CA SER A 80 -0.83 3.83 6.16
C SER A 80 -0.69 2.78 7.28
N THR A 81 -1.55 2.82 8.30
CA THR A 81 -1.44 1.95 9.47
C THR A 81 -1.96 0.54 9.21
N TYR A 82 -3.12 0.40 8.55
CA TYR A 82 -3.66 -0.93 8.25
C TYR A 82 -2.84 -1.67 7.19
N LEU A 83 -2.37 -1.00 6.13
CA LEU A 83 -1.48 -1.65 5.15
C LEU A 83 -0.12 -2.01 5.74
N SER A 84 0.29 -1.37 6.85
CA SER A 84 1.61 -1.62 7.45
C SER A 84 1.78 -3.07 7.86
N LEU A 85 0.79 -3.72 8.47
CA LEU A 85 0.93 -5.11 8.89
C LEU A 85 1.12 -6.05 7.69
N GLY A 86 0.26 -5.95 6.67
CA GLY A 86 0.43 -6.75 5.44
C GLY A 86 1.77 -6.49 4.74
N ASN A 87 2.24 -5.24 4.74
CA ASN A 87 3.53 -4.86 4.17
C ASN A 87 4.71 -5.40 4.99
N ILE A 88 4.59 -5.41 6.32
CA ILE A 88 5.57 -6.00 7.23
C ILE A 88 5.63 -7.51 7.00
N LEU A 89 4.48 -8.20 6.98
CA LEU A 89 4.41 -9.64 6.69
C LEU A 89 5.07 -9.97 5.35
N ARG A 90 4.77 -9.20 4.30
CA ARG A 90 5.41 -9.33 2.98
C ARG A 90 6.93 -9.11 3.05
N ALA A 91 7.38 -8.07 3.76
CA ALA A 91 8.80 -7.75 3.91
C ALA A 91 9.57 -8.82 4.70
N LEU A 92 8.91 -9.48 5.65
CA LEU A 92 9.44 -10.64 6.39
C LEU A 92 9.41 -11.94 5.56
N GLY A 93 8.86 -11.90 4.34
CA GLY A 93 8.75 -13.07 3.46
C GLY A 93 7.53 -13.95 3.72
N ASP A 94 6.68 -13.60 4.69
CA ASP A 94 5.43 -14.29 4.99
C ASP A 94 4.32 -13.84 4.03
N LYS A 95 4.52 -14.19 2.76
CA LYS A 95 3.62 -13.84 1.65
C LYS A 95 2.20 -14.39 1.81
N PRO A 96 1.98 -15.65 2.26
CA PRO A 96 0.63 -16.18 2.44
C PRO A 96 -0.19 -15.40 3.48
N ASN A 97 0.39 -15.08 4.64
CA ASN A 97 -0.32 -14.31 5.67
C ASN A 97 -0.51 -12.85 5.24
N ALA A 98 0.44 -12.26 4.52
CA ALA A 98 0.25 -10.93 3.91
C ALA A 98 -0.96 -10.90 2.96
N GLU A 99 -1.06 -11.88 2.05
CA GLU A 99 -2.18 -11.99 1.11
C GLU A 99 -3.51 -12.22 1.84
N ASN A 100 -3.56 -13.12 2.83
CA ASN A 100 -4.75 -13.33 3.64
C ASN A 100 -5.18 -12.06 4.37
N PHE A 101 -4.22 -11.34 4.96
CA PHE A 101 -4.48 -10.10 5.66
C PHE A 101 -5.09 -9.04 4.73
N TYR A 102 -4.51 -8.83 3.54
CA TYR A 102 -5.07 -7.90 2.56
C TYR A 102 -6.48 -8.28 2.11
N GLN A 103 -6.76 -9.57 1.90
CA GLN A 103 -8.10 -10.03 1.53
C GLN A 103 -9.12 -9.74 2.64
N ARG A 104 -8.77 -10.04 3.90
CA ARG A 104 -9.62 -9.73 5.06
C ARG A 104 -9.89 -8.23 5.20
N MET A 105 -8.92 -7.38 4.86
CA MET A 105 -9.16 -5.94 4.83
C MET A 105 -10.19 -5.56 3.76
N LEU A 106 -10.20 -6.20 2.59
CA LEU A 106 -11.18 -5.90 1.55
C LEU A 106 -12.62 -6.28 1.92
N ASP A 107 -12.81 -7.14 2.92
CA ASP A 107 -14.12 -7.48 3.49
C ASP A 107 -14.68 -6.34 4.36
N ASP A 108 -13.82 -5.42 4.82
CA ASP A 108 -14.24 -4.24 5.57
C ASP A 108 -14.89 -3.20 4.64
N THR A 109 -16.19 -3.00 4.82
CA THR A 109 -17.01 -2.08 4.03
C THR A 109 -16.83 -0.61 4.42
N THR A 110 -16.15 -0.33 5.53
CA THR A 110 -15.90 1.04 6.01
C THR A 110 -14.68 1.67 5.35
N LEU A 111 -13.82 0.87 4.70
CA LEU A 111 -12.62 1.37 4.04
C LEU A 111 -12.94 2.28 2.85
N SER A 112 -12.24 3.42 2.81
CA SER A 112 -12.33 4.36 1.70
C SER A 112 -11.94 3.70 0.36
N TYR A 113 -12.51 4.21 -0.73
CA TYR A 113 -12.20 3.72 -2.07
C TYR A 113 -10.69 3.82 -2.40
N LYS A 114 -10.01 4.87 -1.91
CA LYS A 114 -8.56 5.07 -2.04
C LYS A 114 -7.79 3.96 -1.31
N THR A 115 -8.13 3.69 -0.04
CA THR A 115 -7.52 2.61 0.75
C THR A 115 -7.73 1.25 0.08
N ARG A 116 -8.94 0.98 -0.42
CA ARG A 116 -9.22 -0.25 -1.19
C ARG A 116 -8.34 -0.36 -2.44
N GLY A 117 -8.18 0.73 -3.19
CA GLY A 117 -7.26 0.79 -4.34
C GLY A 117 -5.83 0.43 -3.97
N HIS A 118 -5.33 0.93 -2.84
CA HIS A 118 -3.99 0.60 -2.33
C HIS A 118 -3.85 -0.88 -1.93
N ILE A 119 -4.88 -1.47 -1.32
CA ILE A 119 -4.89 -2.90 -0.98
C ILE A 119 -4.80 -3.75 -2.25
N TYR A 120 -5.61 -3.44 -3.26
CA TYR A 120 -5.55 -4.12 -4.56
C TYR A 120 -4.17 -3.99 -5.22
N TYR A 121 -3.54 -2.81 -5.14
CA TYR A 121 -2.18 -2.65 -5.63
C TYR A 121 -1.17 -3.57 -4.91
N ASN A 122 -1.27 -3.67 -3.58
CA ASN A 122 -0.39 -4.53 -2.80
C ASN A 122 -0.61 -6.02 -3.07
N ILE A 123 -1.85 -6.46 -3.24
CA ILE A 123 -2.16 -7.84 -3.68
C ILE A 123 -1.58 -8.09 -5.07
N GLY A 124 -1.78 -7.17 -6.01
CA GLY A 124 -1.30 -7.32 -7.38
C GLY A 124 0.22 -7.39 -7.48
N THR A 125 0.93 -6.55 -6.73
CA THR A 125 2.40 -6.59 -6.67
C THR A 125 2.91 -7.86 -6.00
N LEU A 126 2.27 -8.32 -4.92
CA LEU A 126 2.60 -9.60 -4.27
C LEU A 126 2.41 -10.79 -5.23
N ALA A 127 1.30 -10.81 -5.98
CA ALA A 127 1.03 -11.82 -7.00
C ALA A 127 2.10 -11.80 -8.11
N ALA A 128 2.55 -10.62 -8.53
CA ALA A 128 3.62 -10.46 -9.52
C ALA A 128 4.95 -11.03 -9.02
N GLU A 129 5.31 -10.79 -7.76
CA GLU A 129 6.50 -11.38 -7.12
C GLU A 129 6.44 -12.90 -7.05
N GLN A 130 5.24 -13.48 -7.06
CA GLN A 130 5.01 -14.92 -7.05
C GLN A 130 4.81 -15.49 -8.47
N GLY A 131 5.01 -14.68 -9.51
CA GLY A 131 4.87 -15.10 -10.92
C GLY A 131 3.42 -15.26 -11.40
N ARG A 132 2.42 -14.92 -10.57
CA ARG A 132 0.99 -14.97 -10.93
C ARG A 132 0.59 -13.72 -11.70
N TYR A 133 1.09 -13.57 -12.93
CA TYR A 133 0.92 -12.34 -13.72
C TYR A 133 -0.54 -12.05 -14.13
N GLY A 134 -1.39 -13.09 -14.27
CA GLY A 134 -2.81 -12.91 -14.52
C GLY A 134 -3.54 -12.26 -13.33
N ASP A 135 -3.33 -12.81 -12.14
CA ASP A 135 -3.89 -12.28 -10.89
C ASP A 135 -3.33 -10.89 -10.59
N ALA A 136 -2.03 -10.69 -10.82
CA ALA A 136 -1.39 -9.39 -10.69
C ALA A 136 -2.10 -8.35 -11.54
N LEU A 137 -2.29 -8.62 -12.83
CA LEU A 137 -2.93 -7.68 -13.74
C LEU A 137 -4.34 -7.32 -13.29
N LYS A 138 -5.16 -8.31 -12.94
CA LYS A 138 -6.53 -8.10 -12.44
C LYS A 138 -6.56 -7.18 -11.22
N ASN A 139 -5.67 -7.40 -10.27
CA ASN A 139 -5.62 -6.60 -9.04
C ASN A 139 -5.06 -5.19 -9.29
N ILE A 140 -4.03 -5.04 -10.13
CA ILE A 140 -3.50 -3.70 -10.47
C ILE A 140 -4.54 -2.89 -11.27
N GLN A 141 -5.30 -3.51 -12.18
CA GLN A 141 -6.43 -2.85 -12.87
C GLN A 141 -7.51 -2.41 -11.90
N LYS A 142 -7.83 -3.23 -10.89
CA LYS A 142 -8.78 -2.81 -9.85
C LYS A 142 -8.26 -1.63 -9.02
N ALA A 143 -6.96 -1.58 -8.76
CA ALA A 143 -6.34 -0.43 -8.13
C ALA A 143 -6.43 0.83 -9.02
N GLU A 144 -6.22 0.67 -10.32
CA GLU A 144 -6.31 1.72 -11.34
C GLU A 144 -7.72 2.34 -11.43
N GLU A 145 -8.77 1.51 -11.36
CA GLU A 145 -10.17 1.97 -11.31
C GLU A 145 -10.49 2.81 -10.06
N LEU A 146 -9.84 2.51 -8.94
CA LEU A 146 -10.15 3.10 -7.64
C LEU A 146 -9.30 4.32 -7.31
N ILE A 147 -8.04 4.37 -7.75
CA ILE A 147 -7.12 5.45 -7.41
C ILE A 147 -7.29 6.59 -8.41
N PRO A 148 -7.87 7.73 -8.02
CA PRO A 148 -8.18 8.82 -8.95
C PRO A 148 -6.92 9.55 -9.39
N SER A 149 -6.99 10.16 -10.57
CA SER A 149 -5.99 11.08 -11.11
C SER A 149 -6.04 12.44 -10.39
N ALA A 150 -4.99 13.23 -10.54
CA ALA A 150 -4.95 14.59 -9.99
C ALA A 150 -6.11 15.45 -10.51
N ALA A 151 -6.47 15.29 -11.79
CA ALA A 151 -7.61 15.97 -12.40
C ALA A 151 -8.94 15.55 -11.74
N GLU A 152 -9.16 14.25 -11.53
CA GLU A 152 -10.37 13.74 -10.88
C GLU A 152 -10.47 14.16 -9.41
N LEU A 153 -9.33 14.24 -8.69
CA LEU A 153 -9.30 14.76 -7.32
C LEU A 153 -9.67 16.25 -7.27
N SER A 154 -9.17 17.04 -8.21
CA SER A 154 -9.51 18.45 -8.35
C SER A 154 -11.01 18.65 -8.61
N ASP A 155 -11.58 17.87 -9.53
CA ASP A 155 -13.01 17.94 -9.86
C ASP A 155 -13.90 17.53 -8.68
N ARG A 156 -13.45 16.58 -7.85
CA ARG A 156 -14.15 16.13 -6.64
C ARG A 156 -14.01 17.10 -5.46
N GLN A 157 -13.24 18.18 -5.60
CA GLN A 157 -12.85 19.08 -4.51
C GLN A 157 -12.18 18.35 -3.33
N GLU A 158 -11.68 17.14 -3.58
CA GLU A 158 -10.93 16.33 -2.61
C GLU A 158 -9.46 16.70 -2.71
N ILE A 159 -9.12 17.95 -2.38
CA ILE A 159 -7.71 18.35 -2.36
C ILE A 159 -7.10 17.94 -1.02
N ASP A 160 -6.76 16.66 -0.95
CA ASP A 160 -6.01 16.09 0.16
C ASP A 160 -4.51 16.30 -0.09
N TYR A 161 -4.02 17.48 0.30
CA TYR A 161 -2.62 17.86 0.19
C TYR A 161 -1.68 17.00 1.06
N GLU A 162 -2.21 16.12 1.91
CA GLU A 162 -1.39 15.30 2.81
C GLU A 162 -0.84 14.02 2.12
N LEU A 163 -1.41 13.62 0.99
CA LEU A 163 -0.98 12.43 0.23
C LEU A 163 0.29 12.63 -0.62
N VAL A 164 0.75 13.88 -0.80
CA VAL A 164 1.75 14.21 -1.84
C VAL A 164 3.19 13.95 -1.40
N TYR A 165 3.51 13.87 -0.10
CA TYR A 165 4.90 13.75 0.35
C TYR A 165 5.19 12.84 1.56
N SER A 166 4.27 11.97 1.96
CA SER A 166 4.65 10.93 2.93
C SER A 166 5.54 9.91 2.21
N TYR A 167 6.79 9.75 2.67
CA TYR A 167 7.75 8.73 2.21
C TYR A 167 7.25 7.27 2.40
N ASN A 168 5.99 7.08 2.79
CA ASN A 168 5.36 5.79 3.05
C ASN A 168 4.35 5.40 1.95
N ARG A 169 4.90 4.78 0.90
CA ARG A 169 4.38 3.57 0.21
C ARG A 169 3.01 3.59 -0.48
N LEU A 170 2.25 4.68 -0.57
CA LEU A 170 1.01 4.68 -1.37
C LEU A 170 1.35 4.81 -2.88
N PRO A 171 0.82 3.94 -3.77
CA PRO A 171 1.11 4.00 -5.20
C PRO A 171 0.43 5.20 -5.87
N SER A 172 1.23 6.07 -6.50
CA SER A 172 0.73 7.08 -7.44
C SER A 172 0.10 6.41 -8.68
N ARG A 173 -0.79 7.10 -9.40
CA ARG A 173 -1.29 6.62 -10.70
C ARG A 173 -0.15 6.35 -11.68
N LEU A 174 0.89 7.18 -11.66
CA LEU A 174 2.14 6.93 -12.39
C LEU A 174 2.69 5.53 -12.08
N ARG A 175 2.81 5.18 -10.79
CA ARG A 175 3.32 3.87 -10.37
C ARG A 175 2.41 2.71 -10.77
N ILE A 176 1.10 2.92 -10.74
CA ILE A 176 0.11 1.93 -11.23
C ILE A 176 0.37 1.63 -12.71
N PHE A 177 0.41 2.65 -13.55
CA PHE A 177 0.62 2.48 -14.99
C PHE A 177 2.01 1.91 -15.33
N ASN A 178 3.06 2.31 -14.61
CA ASN A 178 4.37 1.68 -14.72
C ASN A 178 4.30 0.18 -14.38
N THR A 179 3.56 -0.19 -13.33
CA THR A 179 3.39 -1.59 -12.92
C THR A 179 2.61 -2.38 -13.97
N LEU A 180 1.55 -1.81 -14.55
CA LEU A 180 0.81 -2.41 -15.67
C LEU A 180 1.72 -2.64 -16.87
N GLY A 181 2.54 -1.65 -17.25
CA GLY A 181 3.48 -1.78 -18.36
C GLY A 181 4.47 -2.93 -18.14
N LEU A 182 5.03 -3.04 -16.94
CA LEU A 182 5.92 -4.14 -16.57
C LEU A 182 5.21 -5.51 -16.63
N LEU A 183 3.95 -5.59 -16.21
CA LEU A 183 3.17 -6.82 -16.25
C LEU A 183 2.84 -7.24 -17.69
N TYR A 184 2.38 -6.31 -18.54
CA TYR A 184 2.11 -6.58 -19.95
C TYR A 184 3.37 -7.04 -20.68
N ARG A 185 4.51 -6.39 -20.40
CA ARG A 185 5.82 -6.81 -20.92
C ARG A 185 6.18 -8.23 -20.50
N LYS A 186 5.97 -8.59 -19.23
CA LYS A 186 6.21 -9.97 -18.74
C LYS A 186 5.30 -10.99 -19.42
N LYS A 187 4.12 -10.59 -19.89
CA LYS A 187 3.20 -11.42 -20.67
C LYS A 187 3.49 -11.43 -22.17
N GLY A 188 4.45 -10.64 -22.65
CA GLY A 188 4.78 -10.51 -24.08
C GLY A 188 3.80 -9.65 -24.88
N VAL A 189 2.95 -8.86 -24.21
CA VAL A 189 1.97 -7.98 -24.85
C VAL A 189 2.54 -6.57 -24.94
N TYR A 190 3.48 -6.36 -25.87
CA TYR A 190 4.32 -5.16 -25.90
C TYR A 190 3.58 -3.86 -26.25
N GLU A 191 2.51 -3.92 -27.05
CA GLU A 191 1.70 -2.73 -27.37
C GLU A 191 0.99 -2.18 -26.12
N ASP A 192 0.39 -3.06 -25.32
CA ASP A 192 -0.25 -2.67 -24.05
C ASP A 192 0.79 -2.18 -23.03
N ALA A 193 1.99 -2.77 -23.05
CA ALA A 193 3.10 -2.30 -22.23
C ALA A 193 3.51 -0.87 -22.60
N TYR A 194 3.69 -0.61 -23.89
CA TYR A 194 4.02 0.71 -24.43
C TYR A 194 2.96 1.75 -24.08
N SER A 195 1.69 1.41 -24.27
CA SER A 195 0.55 2.28 -23.93
C SER A 195 0.55 2.62 -22.44
N SER A 196 0.75 1.61 -21.58
CA SER A 196 0.81 1.80 -20.13
C SER A 196 1.96 2.70 -19.69
N PHE A 197 3.17 2.51 -20.23
CA PHE A 197 4.30 3.39 -19.92
C PHE A 197 4.10 4.82 -20.42
N THR A 198 3.49 5.01 -21.58
CA THR A 198 3.17 6.34 -22.11
C THR A 198 2.17 7.04 -21.20
N GLN A 199 1.14 6.33 -20.74
CA GLN A 199 0.15 6.84 -19.79
C GLN A 199 0.80 7.24 -18.46
N ALA A 200 1.71 6.42 -17.93
CA ALA A 200 2.44 6.73 -16.71
C ALA A 200 3.20 8.07 -16.79
N LEU A 201 3.74 8.44 -17.96
CA LEU A 201 4.47 9.70 -18.13
C LEU A 201 3.55 10.94 -18.16
N GLN A 202 2.28 10.76 -18.52
CA GLN A 202 1.26 11.82 -18.51
C GLN A 202 0.79 12.14 -17.09
N GLU A 203 0.87 11.18 -16.17
CA GLU A 203 0.50 11.36 -14.76
C GLU A 203 1.48 12.30 -14.02
N GLU A 204 0.96 12.94 -12.97
CA GLU A 204 1.80 13.65 -12.01
C GLU A 204 2.64 12.67 -11.18
N GLY A 205 3.86 13.05 -10.83
CA GLY A 205 4.72 12.22 -10.00
C GLY A 205 6.16 12.69 -9.95
N HIS A 206 6.93 12.05 -9.07
CA HIS A 206 8.31 12.43 -8.79
C HIS A 206 9.22 12.19 -10.02
N ALA A 207 10.21 13.07 -10.21
CA ALA A 207 11.11 13.01 -11.36
C ALA A 207 11.85 11.66 -11.48
N LEU A 208 12.23 11.06 -10.35
CA LEU A 208 12.85 9.72 -10.34
C LEU A 208 11.90 8.63 -10.86
N GLU A 209 10.60 8.68 -10.52
CA GLU A 209 9.65 7.69 -11.01
C GLU A 209 9.46 7.83 -12.53
N LYS A 210 9.35 9.08 -13.03
CA LYS A 210 9.30 9.35 -14.48
C LYS A 210 10.56 8.87 -15.20
N ALA A 211 11.74 9.04 -14.60
CA ALA A 211 12.99 8.54 -15.16
C ALA A 211 13.00 7.00 -15.26
N ILE A 212 12.52 6.30 -14.24
CA ILE A 212 12.38 4.83 -14.27
C ILE A 212 11.43 4.39 -15.38
N VAL A 213 10.29 5.08 -15.53
CA VAL A 213 9.30 4.79 -16.59
C VAL A 213 9.92 5.01 -17.97
N ASN A 214 10.65 6.10 -18.18
CA ASN A 214 11.34 6.37 -19.45
C ASN A 214 12.33 5.26 -19.81
N ASN A 215 13.14 4.79 -18.85
CA ASN A 215 14.07 3.68 -19.09
C ASN A 215 13.33 2.38 -19.48
N ASN A 216 12.18 2.11 -18.84
CA ASN A 216 11.33 0.97 -19.20
C ASN A 216 10.76 1.11 -20.61
N LEU A 217 10.26 2.30 -20.97
CA LEU A 217 9.69 2.60 -22.28
C LEU A 217 10.72 2.48 -23.42
N GLU A 218 11.94 2.98 -23.20
CA GLU A 218 13.02 2.89 -24.18
C GLU A 218 13.43 1.44 -24.43
N SER A 219 13.52 0.63 -23.37
CA SER A 219 13.78 -0.80 -23.48
C SER A 219 12.73 -1.50 -24.34
N ASP A 220 11.45 -1.16 -24.17
CA ASP A 220 10.35 -1.77 -24.91
C ASP A 220 10.32 -1.33 -26.37
N ARG A 221 10.65 -0.07 -26.67
CA ARG A 221 10.82 0.41 -28.06
C ARG A 221 11.87 -0.39 -28.81
N ILE A 222 12.97 -0.76 -28.14
CA ILE A 222 14.03 -1.57 -28.74
C ILE A 222 13.53 -2.98 -29.01
N VAL A 223 12.86 -3.61 -28.03
CA VAL A 223 12.33 -4.98 -28.17
C VAL A 223 11.26 -5.07 -29.27
N SER A 224 10.32 -4.14 -29.34
CA SER A 224 9.28 -4.13 -30.38
C SER A 224 9.89 -3.97 -31.78
N ARG A 225 10.91 -3.11 -31.94
CA ARG A 225 11.61 -2.94 -33.23
C ARG A 225 12.35 -4.19 -33.66
N LEU A 226 13.02 -4.88 -32.73
CA LEU A 226 13.71 -6.15 -33.00
C LEU A 226 12.70 -7.25 -33.39
N SER A 227 11.61 -7.39 -32.65
CA SER A 227 10.56 -8.37 -32.96
C SER A 227 9.91 -8.13 -34.33
N MET A 228 9.68 -6.86 -34.72
CA MET A 228 9.18 -6.53 -36.05
C MET A 228 10.20 -6.82 -37.15
N ALA A 229 11.49 -6.57 -36.90
CA ALA A 229 12.57 -6.88 -37.84
C ALA A 229 12.72 -8.40 -38.07
N ASP A 230 12.67 -9.21 -37.01
CA ASP A 230 12.73 -10.67 -37.09
C ASP A 230 11.53 -11.25 -37.86
N GLY A 231 10.33 -10.71 -37.62
CA GLY A 231 9.13 -11.09 -38.37
C GLY A 231 9.17 -10.70 -39.85
N ALA A 232 9.84 -9.59 -40.19
CA ALA A 232 10.05 -9.17 -41.58
C ALA A 232 11.09 -10.05 -42.29
N MET A 233 12.19 -10.41 -41.61
CA MET A 233 13.20 -11.33 -42.14
C MET A 233 12.62 -12.72 -42.40
N ALA A 234 11.86 -13.28 -41.46
CA ALA A 234 11.22 -14.60 -41.63
C ALA A 234 10.26 -14.66 -42.84
N LYS A 235 9.51 -13.58 -43.10
CA LYS A 235 8.67 -13.48 -44.31
C LYS A 235 9.50 -13.33 -45.59
N SER A 236 10.66 -12.68 -45.50
CA SER A 236 11.56 -12.53 -46.65
C SER A 236 12.27 -13.85 -47.02
N ASP A 237 12.56 -14.70 -46.04
CA ASP A 237 13.16 -16.02 -46.28
C ASP A 237 12.13 -17.02 -46.81
N GLN A 238 10.89 -17.03 -46.29
CA GLN A 238 9.81 -17.85 -46.86
C GLN A 238 9.48 -17.52 -48.31
N SER A 239 9.57 -16.25 -48.71
CA SER A 239 9.32 -15.84 -50.11
C SER A 239 10.46 -16.19 -51.06
N ARG A 240 11.66 -16.48 -50.54
CA ARG A 240 12.81 -16.96 -51.33
C ARG A 240 12.82 -18.47 -51.53
N GLU A 241 12.22 -19.24 -50.63
CA GLU A 241 12.13 -20.71 -50.76
C GLU A 241 10.99 -21.20 -51.68
N THR A 242 10.07 -20.31 -52.08
CA THR A 242 8.92 -20.63 -52.93
C THR A 242 9.13 -20.39 -54.45
N TYR A 243 10.37 -20.22 -54.91
CA TYR A 243 10.72 -20.06 -56.34
C TYR A 243 11.68 -21.14 -56.84
#